data_AF-A0A3D5UYW3-F1
#
_entry.id   AF-A0A3D5UYW3-F1
#
_cell.length_a   1.000
_cell.length_b   1.000
_cell.length_c   1.000
_cell.angle_alpha   90.00
_cell.angle_beta   90.00
_cell.angle_gamma   90.00
#
_symmetry.space_group_name_H-M   'P 1'
#
loop_
_entity.id
_entity.type
_entity.pdbx_description
1 polymer ?
#
loop_
_entity_poly.entity_id
_entity_poly.type
_entity_poly.pdbx_seq_one_letter_code
_entity_poly.pdbx_strand_id
1 'polypeptide(L)' 'MLRIVIVGHVDHGKSTLVGRMFHDTGSLPDGKYESIKAMCERRGVPFEWAFLMDALQAE' A
#
# COMPACT_ATOMS: atom_id res chain seq x y z
N MET A 1 18.82 -5.90 12.29
CA MET A 1 17.78 -5.40 11.38
C MET A 1 17.44 -6.51 10.40
N LEU A 2 16.19 -6.96 10.35
CA LEU A 2 15.76 -8.03 9.44
C LEU A 2 15.53 -7.41 8.05
N ARG A 3 16.11 -7.98 6.98
CA ARG A 3 15.84 -7.56 5.59
C ARG A 3 14.97 -8.63 4.93
N ILE A 4 13.82 -8.22 4.42
CA ILE A 4 12.86 -9.11 3.74
C ILE A 4 12.78 -8.69 2.27
N VAL A 5 12.79 -9.67 1.37
CA VAL A 5 12.61 -9.47 -0.08
C VAL A 5 11.51 -10.40 -0.55
N ILE A 6 10.52 -9.86 -1.26
CA ILE A 6 9.39 -10.62 -1.83
C ILE A 6 9.55 -10.64 -3.35
N VAL A 7 9.66 -11.84 -3.94
CA VAL A 7 9.86 -12.06 -5.38
C VAL A 7 8.73 -12.90 -5.98
N GLY A 8 8.45 -12.69 -7.27
CA GLY A 8 7.41 -13.40 -8.01
C GLY A 8 7.04 -12.68 -9.31
N HIS A 9 6.32 -13.37 -10.20
CA HIS A 9 5.98 -12.88 -11.55
C HIS A 9 5.20 -11.56 -11.52
N VAL A 10 5.28 -10.78 -12.60
CA VAL A 10 4.47 -9.56 -12.75
C VAL A 10 2.98 -9.90 -12.57
N ASP A 11 2.20 -9.02 -11.95
CA ASP A 11 0.77 -9.19 -11.64
C ASP A 11 0.37 -10.24 -10.57
N HIS A 12 1.32 -10.91 -9.91
CA HIS A 12 1.00 -11.83 -8.80
C HIS A 12 0.59 -11.14 -7.46
N GLY A 13 0.20 -9.87 -7.48
CA GLY A 13 -0.29 -9.18 -6.27
C GLY A 13 0.74 -8.99 -5.14
N LYS A 14 2.04 -9.05 -5.44
CA LYS A 14 3.12 -8.86 -4.45
C LYS A 14 2.98 -7.54 -3.68
N SER A 15 2.71 -6.45 -4.39
CA SER A 15 2.48 -5.13 -3.80
C SER A 15 1.23 -5.09 -2.92
N THR A 16 0.18 -5.83 -3.29
CA THR A 16 -1.02 -5.99 -2.49
C THR A 16 -0.75 -6.69 -1.15
N LEU A 17 0.06 -7.76 -1.18
CA LEU A 17 0.46 -8.47 0.04
C LEU A 17 1.28 -7.57 0.98
N VAL A 18 2.26 -6.85 0.44
CA VAL A 18 3.12 -5.92 1.20
C VAL A 18 2.27 -4.80 1.82
N GLY A 19 1.39 -4.19 1.03
CA GLY A 19 0.52 -3.11 1.49
C GLY A 19 -0.41 -3.53 2.63
N ARG A 20 -0.98 -4.74 2.55
CA ARG A 20 -1.79 -5.32 3.64
C ARG A 20 -0.95 -5.58 4.88
N MET A 21 0.25 -6.15 4.73
CA MET A 21 1.12 -6.37 5.89
C MET A 21 1.43 -5.07 6.63
N PHE A 22 1.83 -4.00 5.92
CA PHE A 22 2.11 -2.71 6.56
C PHE A 22 0.89 -2.10 7.25
N HIS A 23 -0.29 -2.25 6.65
CA HIS A 23 -1.54 -1.83 7.26
C HIS A 23 -1.83 -2.61 8.55
N ASP A 24 -1.76 -3.94 8.49
CA ASP A 24 -2.10 -4.82 9.61
C ASP A 24 -1.07 -4.72 10.75
N THR A 25 0.19 -4.37 10.45
CA THR A 25 1.24 -4.13 11.46
C THR A 25 1.26 -2.70 12.00
N GLY A 26 0.35 -1.81 11.55
CA GLY A 26 0.34 -0.40 11.92
C GLY A 26 1.63 0.33 11.54
N SER A 27 2.35 -0.17 10.54
CA SER A 27 3.63 0.40 10.09
C SER A 27 3.44 1.46 9.01
N LEU A 28 2.20 1.80 8.68
CA LEU A 28 1.88 2.93 7.83
C LEU A 28 2.05 4.23 8.59
N PRO A 29 2.54 5.30 7.93
CA PRO A 29 2.49 6.62 8.51
C PRO A 29 1.04 7.00 8.86
N ASP A 30 0.85 7.58 10.04
CA ASP A 30 -0.46 7.97 10.56
C ASP A 30 -1.22 8.83 9.54
N GLY A 31 -2.47 8.46 9.26
CA GLY A 31 -3.35 9.19 8.34
C GLY A 31 -3.05 8.99 6.84
N LYS A 32 -1.99 8.27 6.46
CA LYS A 32 -1.68 8.00 5.05
C LYS A 32 -2.78 7.14 4.41
N TYR A 33 -3.22 6.08 5.08
CA TYR A 33 -4.31 5.22 4.61
C TYR A 33 -5.60 6.01 4.39
N GLU A 34 -6.00 6.81 5.38
CA GLU A 34 -7.20 7.65 5.36
C GLU A 34 -7.12 8.68 4.24
N SER A 35 -5.94 9.28 4.02
CA SER A 35 -5.73 10.26 2.95
C SER A 35 -5.91 9.66 1.56
N ILE A 36 -5.38 8.46 1.33
CA ILE A 36 -5.49 7.75 0.05
C ILE A 36 -6.92 7.26 -0.15
N LYS A 37 -7.56 6.75 0.90
CA LYS A 37 -8.97 6.36 0.85
C LYS A 37 -9.88 7.53 0.49
N ALA A 38 -9.70 8.69 1.16
CA ALA A 38 -10.45 9.91 0.83
C ALA A 38 -10.15 10.42 -0.60
N MET A 39 -8.93 10.23 -1.10
CA MET A 39 -8.57 10.55 -2.48
C MET A 39 -9.30 9.65 -3.49
N CYS A 40 -9.36 8.34 -3.23
CA CYS A 40 -10.13 7.38 -4.03
C CYS A 40 -11.62 7.74 -4.06
N GLU A 41 -12.20 8.02 -2.89
CA GLU A 41 -13.61 8.44 -2.76
C GLU A 41 -13.91 9.72 -3.54
N ARG A 42 -13.05 10.74 -3.44
CA ARG A 42 -13.19 12.00 -4.20
C ARG A 42 -13.09 11.82 -5.71
N ARG A 43 -12.27 10.87 -6.16
CA ARG A 43 -12.06 10.57 -7.59
C ARG A 43 -13.07 9.57 -8.14
N GLY A 44 -13.89 8.95 -7.30
CA GLY A 44 -14.85 7.92 -7.70
C GLY A 44 -14.18 6.63 -8.19
N VAL A 45 -12.94 6.36 -7.75
CA VAL A 45 -12.20 5.13 -8.10
C VAL A 45 -12.16 4.18 -6.91
N PRO A 46 -12.20 2.86 -7.13
CA PRO A 46 -12.05 1.90 -6.03
C PRO A 46 -10.67 2.04 -5.39
N PHE A 47 -10.61 1.84 -4.07
CA PHE A 47 -9.34 1.80 -3.37
C PHE A 47 -8.55 0.55 -3.77
N GLU A 48 -7.28 0.74 -4.08
CA GLU A 48 -6.32 -0.35 -4.30
C GLU A 48 -5.09 -0.17 -3.42
N TRP A 49 -4.59 -1.29 -2.87
CA TRP A 49 -3.36 -1.31 -2.07
C TRP A 49 -2.14 -0.82 -2.86
N ALA A 50 -2.17 -0.90 -4.19
CA ALA A 50 -1.12 -0.35 -5.06
C ALA A 50 -0.97 1.17 -4.85
N PHE A 51 -2.05 1.93 -4.71
CA PHE A 51 -1.99 3.38 -4.48
C PHE A 51 -1.30 3.74 -3.17
N LEU A 52 -1.49 2.92 -2.14
CA LEU A 52 -0.81 3.07 -0.87
C LEU A 52 0.69 2.78 -1.00
N MET A 53 1.04 1.71 -1.71
CA MET A 53 2.42 1.33 -1.97
C MET A 53 3.18 2.38 -2.80
N ASP A 54 2.56 2.92 -3.84
CA ASP A 54 3.14 4.00 -4.66
C ASP A 54 3.40 5.25 -3.80
N ALA A 55 2.45 5.59 -2.91
CA ALA A 55 2.58 6.71 -1.99
C ALA A 55 3.65 6.53 -0.91
N LEU A 56 4.04 5.29 -0.60
CA LEU A 56 5.16 4.95 0.30
C LEU A 56 6.50 4.89 -0.43
N GLN A 57 6.52 4.56 -1.73
CA GLN A 57 7.75 4.58 -2.54
C GLN A 57 8.20 5.98 -2.94
N ALA A 58 7.27 6.94 -3.01
CA ALA A 58 7.56 8.32 -3.37
C ALA A 58 8.26 9.13 -2.26
N GLU A 59 8.53 8.50 -1.12
CA GLU A 59 9.15 9.08 0.08
C GLU A 59 10.51 8.40 0.35
#